data_AF-A0A6M1Y961-F1
#
_entry.id   AF-A0A6M1Y961-F1
#
_cell.length_a   1.000
_cell.length_b   1.000
_cell.length_c   1.000
_cell.angle_alpha   90.00
_cell.angle_beta   90.00
_cell.angle_gamma   90.00
#
_symmetry.space_group_name_H-M   'P 1'
#
loop_
_entity.id
_entity.type
_entity.pdbx_description
1 polymer ?
#
loop_
_entity_poly.entity_id
_entity_poly.type
_entity_poly.pdbx_seq_one_letter_code
_entity_poly.pdbx_strand_id
1 'polypeptide(L)'
;MSYQLEISEPIDVGVRRIAHELIDDAIAHIEAPERDRQRLAPARRALTLHKQHLAADVADLGARLDAFGERMHEARQRVSEWRLPTDDPNQGKCGFELLEGGLEKTYRRGRKAMAIAGDNPGVETFHEWRKRAKYLRYHLRLLRPAWLRLLKRTRSEVKTLGDLLGDDHDLAVLEETLVVATGDSADKERIELLKGLMHQRSVTLRAEAWWLGQRIYAEQPKAFRKRIGRYWITARDQHRAATRGSST
;
A
#
# COMPACT_ATOMS: atom_id res chain seq x y z
N MET A 1 7.94 4.52 4.74
CA MET A 1 7.00 5.01 5.79
C MET A 1 5.55 4.96 5.28
N SER A 2 4.52 5.02 6.13
CA SER A 2 3.13 5.14 5.60
C SER A 2 2.75 6.60 5.46
N TYR A 3 2.87 7.14 4.26
CA TYR A 3 2.39 8.47 3.90
C TYR A 3 0.92 8.62 4.28
N GLN A 4 0.63 9.53 5.22
CA GLN A 4 -0.70 9.78 5.75
C GLN A 4 -0.96 11.27 5.74
N LEU A 5 -2.19 11.61 5.32
CA LEU A 5 -2.73 12.94 5.53
C LEU A 5 -2.98 13.13 7.03
N GLU A 6 -2.57 14.28 7.55
CA GLU A 6 -2.90 14.70 8.90
C GLU A 6 -4.36 15.14 8.96
N ILE A 7 -5.03 14.84 10.08
CA ILE A 7 -6.48 15.04 10.18
C ILE A 7 -6.87 16.54 10.14
N SER A 8 -5.94 17.43 10.47
CA SER A 8 -6.14 18.88 10.55
C SER A 8 -5.55 19.67 9.38
N GLU A 9 -4.89 19.02 8.43
CA GLU A 9 -4.26 19.72 7.30
C GLU A 9 -5.20 19.77 6.08
N PRO A 10 -5.21 20.88 5.30
CA PRO A 10 -5.87 20.89 3.99
C PRO A 10 -5.30 19.81 3.06
N ILE A 11 -6.17 19.15 2.29
CA ILE A 11 -5.79 17.97 1.50
C ILE A 11 -4.71 18.32 0.46
N ASP A 12 -4.79 19.50 -0.15
CA ASP A 12 -3.80 20.00 -1.12
C ASP A 12 -2.42 20.25 -0.49
N VAL A 13 -2.39 20.72 0.76
CA VAL A 13 -1.16 20.91 1.55
C VAL A 13 -0.58 19.54 1.92
N GLY A 14 -1.41 18.63 2.41
CA GLY A 14 -1.01 17.27 2.77
C GLY A 14 -0.50 16.46 1.57
N VAL A 15 -1.14 16.57 0.40
CA VAL A 15 -0.68 15.93 -0.84
C VAL A 15 0.68 16.47 -1.28
N ARG A 16 0.89 17.79 -1.21
CA ARG A 16 2.18 18.41 -1.55
C ARG A 16 3.28 17.94 -0.58
N ARG A 17 3.00 17.93 0.73
CA ARG A 17 3.90 17.45 1.79
C ARG A 17 4.26 15.97 1.60
N ILE A 18 3.28 15.11 1.40
CA ILE A 18 3.49 13.68 1.13
C ILE A 18 4.37 13.47 -0.11
N ALA A 19 4.15 14.25 -1.17
CA ALA A 19 5.00 14.20 -2.34
C ALA A 19 6.44 14.71 -2.05
N HIS A 20 6.68 15.51 -1.01
CA HIS A 20 8.02 16.00 -0.63
C HIS A 20 8.73 14.89 0.12
N GLU A 21 8.03 14.34 1.11
CA GLU A 21 8.46 13.18 1.87
C GLU A 21 8.78 11.98 0.96
N LEU A 22 7.97 11.71 -0.08
CA LEU A 22 8.22 10.64 -1.05
C LEU A 22 9.56 10.76 -1.77
N ILE A 23 9.92 11.96 -2.23
CA ILE A 23 11.19 12.19 -2.93
C ILE A 23 12.36 12.15 -1.95
N ASP A 24 12.22 12.79 -0.79
CA ASP A 24 13.26 12.78 0.23
C ASP A 24 13.48 11.38 0.80
N ASP A 25 12.42 10.60 1.03
CA ASP A 25 12.49 9.20 1.40
C ASP A 25 13.12 8.38 0.28
N ALA A 26 12.70 8.53 -0.99
CA ALA A 26 13.30 7.79 -2.10
C ALA A 26 14.81 8.05 -2.20
N ILE A 27 15.26 9.29 -1.95
CA ILE A 27 16.68 9.65 -1.87
C ILE A 27 17.33 9.07 -0.60
N ALA A 28 16.67 9.08 0.55
CA ALA A 28 17.20 8.54 1.80
C ALA A 28 17.36 7.01 1.76
N HIS A 29 16.53 6.30 0.99
CA HIS A 29 16.65 4.86 0.78
C HIS A 29 17.82 4.49 -0.13
N ILE A 30 18.44 5.45 -0.82
CA ILE A 30 19.66 5.22 -1.56
C ILE A 30 20.84 5.16 -0.58
N GLU A 31 21.32 3.95 -0.29
CA GLU A 31 22.52 3.75 0.51
C GLU A 31 23.74 4.26 -0.28
N ALA A 32 24.19 5.47 0.05
CA ALA A 32 25.35 6.10 -0.56
C ALA A 32 26.35 6.53 0.54
N PRO A 33 27.66 6.29 0.35
CA PRO A 33 28.71 6.89 1.16
C PRO A 33 28.51 8.41 1.29
N GLU A 34 28.93 9.02 2.40
CA GLU A 34 28.77 10.47 2.66
C GLU A 34 29.24 11.35 1.49
N ARG A 35 30.29 10.89 0.80
CA ARG A 35 30.90 11.55 -0.36
C ARG A 35 29.97 11.61 -1.58
N ASP A 36 29.09 10.62 -1.75
CA ASP A 36 28.14 10.55 -2.85
C ASP A 36 26.86 11.33 -2.53
N ARG A 37 26.45 11.41 -1.25
CA ARG A 37 25.34 12.30 -0.82
C ARG A 37 25.59 13.76 -1.19
N GLN A 38 26.82 14.26 -1.05
CA GLN A 38 27.18 15.63 -1.47
C GLN A 38 27.14 15.80 -3.00
N ARG A 39 27.52 14.77 -3.76
CA ARG A 39 27.50 14.79 -5.24
C ARG A 39 26.10 14.77 -5.82
N LEU A 40 25.11 14.25 -5.09
CA LEU A 40 23.71 14.15 -5.51
C LEU A 40 22.87 15.40 -5.20
N ALA A 41 23.41 16.38 -4.45
CA ALA A 41 22.69 17.59 -4.08
C ALA A 41 22.12 18.41 -5.27
N PRO A 42 22.81 18.55 -6.43
CA PRO A 42 22.26 19.22 -7.60
C PRO A 42 21.06 18.49 -8.21
N ALA A 43 21.12 17.16 -8.31
CA ALA A 43 20.01 16.33 -8.81
C ALA A 43 18.79 16.42 -7.88
N ARG A 44 19.02 16.40 -6.55
CA ARG A 44 17.96 16.64 -5.56
C ARG A 44 17.31 18.01 -5.73
N ARG A 45 18.11 19.05 -5.98
CA ARG A 45 17.59 20.41 -6.22
C ARG A 45 16.78 20.47 -7.52
N ALA A 46 17.25 19.85 -8.60
CA ALA A 46 16.54 19.78 -9.88
C ALA A 46 15.18 19.07 -9.76
N LEU A 47 15.14 17.93 -9.06
CA LEU A 47 13.90 17.20 -8.79
C LEU A 47 12.91 18.02 -7.93
N THR A 48 13.43 18.71 -6.91
CA THR A 48 12.61 19.60 -6.06
C THR A 48 12.01 20.76 -6.86
N LEU A 49 12.80 21.37 -7.76
CA LEU A 49 12.35 22.46 -8.62
C LEU A 49 11.33 22.01 -9.69
N HIS A 50 11.60 20.89 -10.37
CA HIS A 50 10.68 20.30 -11.34
C HIS A 50 9.33 19.97 -10.69
N LYS A 51 9.37 19.44 -9.46
CA LYS A 51 8.18 19.18 -8.67
C LYS A 51 7.40 20.46 -8.31
N GLN A 52 8.08 21.53 -7.89
CA GLN A 52 7.42 22.80 -7.58
C GLN A 52 6.70 23.37 -8.81
N HIS A 53 7.27 23.17 -10.00
CA HIS A 53 6.64 23.53 -11.27
C HIS A 53 5.38 22.69 -11.55
N LEU A 54 5.48 21.36 -11.44
CA LEU A 54 4.31 20.47 -11.60
C LEU A 54 3.18 20.78 -10.61
N ALA A 55 3.50 21.15 -9.38
CA ALA A 55 2.50 21.53 -8.38
C ALA A 55 1.85 22.90 -8.64
N ALA A 56 2.54 23.79 -9.36
CA ALA A 56 2.00 25.09 -9.79
C ALA A 56 1.11 24.96 -11.05
N ASP A 57 1.39 23.97 -11.91
CA ASP A 57 0.70 23.77 -13.19
C ASP A 57 -0.63 23.00 -13.09
N VAL A 58 -0.97 22.40 -11.95
CA VAL A 58 -2.29 21.77 -11.76
C VAL A 58 -3.28 22.80 -11.24
N ALA A 59 -3.80 23.63 -12.16
CA ALA A 59 -4.98 24.43 -11.89
C ALA A 59 -6.11 23.53 -11.34
N ASP A 60 -6.85 24.03 -10.35
CA ASP A 60 -8.01 23.36 -9.75
C ASP A 60 -7.70 22.11 -8.88
N LEU A 61 -6.43 21.81 -8.56
CA LEU A 61 -6.09 20.69 -7.67
C LEU A 61 -6.80 20.77 -6.31
N GLY A 62 -6.84 21.97 -5.71
CA GLY A 62 -7.50 22.22 -4.42
C GLY A 62 -8.99 21.86 -4.48
N ALA A 63 -9.74 22.46 -5.42
CA ALA A 63 -11.17 22.20 -5.54
C ALA A 63 -11.50 20.72 -5.85
N ARG A 64 -10.67 20.05 -6.67
CA ARG A 64 -10.83 18.60 -6.95
C ARG A 64 -10.63 17.75 -5.71
N LEU A 65 -9.68 18.11 -4.86
CA LEU A 65 -9.41 17.42 -3.59
C LEU A 65 -10.52 17.69 -2.56
N ASP A 66 -11.03 18.92 -2.49
CA ASP A 66 -12.17 19.28 -1.63
C ASP A 66 -13.43 18.51 -2.04
N ALA A 67 -13.77 18.53 -3.33
CA ALA A 67 -14.90 17.75 -3.87
C ALA A 67 -14.73 16.24 -3.64
N PHE A 68 -13.50 15.72 -3.65
CA PHE A 68 -13.23 14.33 -3.27
C PHE A 68 -13.46 14.11 -1.76
N GLY A 69 -12.99 15.03 -0.91
CA GLY A 69 -13.18 15.01 0.53
C GLY A 69 -14.66 15.00 0.93
N GLU A 70 -15.48 15.84 0.29
CA GLU A 70 -16.93 15.89 0.48
C GLU A 70 -17.58 14.55 0.14
N ARG A 71 -17.32 14.01 -1.07
CA ARG A 71 -17.86 12.70 -1.48
C ARG A 71 -17.48 11.56 -0.52
N MET A 72 -16.27 11.61 0.05
CA MET A 72 -15.83 10.61 1.03
C MET A 72 -16.54 10.76 2.38
N HIS A 73 -16.82 11.99 2.82
CA HIS A 73 -17.62 12.25 4.03
C HIS A 73 -19.06 11.78 3.84
N GLU A 74 -19.70 12.11 2.72
CA GLU A 74 -21.04 11.63 2.36
C GLU A 74 -21.09 10.10 2.29
N ALA A 75 -20.09 9.47 1.66
CA ALA A 75 -19.98 8.01 1.61
C ALA A 75 -19.86 7.41 3.02
N ARG A 76 -19.09 8.03 3.92
CA ARG A 76 -18.93 7.60 5.31
C ARG A 76 -20.24 7.70 6.10
N GLN A 77 -21.00 8.79 5.91
CA GLN A 77 -22.30 8.96 6.57
C GLN A 77 -23.30 7.88 6.14
N ARG A 78 -23.30 7.50 4.85
CA ARG A 78 -24.18 6.43 4.35
C ARG A 78 -23.84 5.03 4.83
N VAL A 79 -22.65 4.79 5.40
CA VAL A 79 -22.23 3.45 5.86
C VAL A 79 -23.21 2.87 6.89
N SER A 80 -23.80 3.69 7.76
CA SER A 80 -24.80 3.23 8.74
C SER A 80 -26.12 2.79 8.10
N GLU A 81 -26.40 3.20 6.86
CA GLU A 81 -27.63 2.90 6.13
C GLU A 81 -27.45 1.76 5.13
N TRP A 82 -26.23 1.25 4.97
CA TRP A 82 -25.95 0.16 4.04
C TRP A 82 -26.68 -1.11 4.47
N ARG A 83 -27.59 -1.58 3.60
CA ARG A 83 -28.19 -2.90 3.72
C ARG A 83 -27.22 -3.94 3.20
N LEU A 84 -26.83 -4.86 4.05
CA LEU A 84 -26.05 -6.03 3.68
C LEU A 84 -27.00 -7.14 3.21
N PRO A 85 -26.52 -8.07 2.37
CA PRO A 85 -27.27 -9.28 2.00
C PRO A 85 -27.85 -10.05 3.19
N THR A 86 -27.23 -9.96 4.37
CA THR A 86 -27.74 -10.54 5.62
C THR A 86 -29.08 -9.97 6.09
N ASP A 87 -29.45 -8.78 5.60
CA ASP A 87 -30.62 -8.02 6.02
C ASP A 87 -31.85 -8.37 5.16
N ASP A 88 -31.64 -9.17 4.10
CA ASP A 88 -32.68 -9.74 3.25
C ASP A 88 -32.88 -11.22 3.62
N PRO A 89 -34.03 -11.62 4.19
CA PRO A 89 -34.31 -13.00 4.56
C PRO A 89 -34.23 -13.99 3.38
N ASN A 90 -34.32 -13.50 2.14
CA ASN A 90 -34.28 -14.31 0.92
C ASN A 90 -32.86 -14.44 0.33
N GLN A 91 -31.86 -13.73 0.87
CA GLN A 91 -30.46 -13.88 0.46
C GLN A 91 -29.74 -14.87 1.37
N GLY A 92 -29.34 -16.00 0.80
CA GLY A 92 -28.81 -17.14 1.56
C GLY A 92 -27.40 -16.99 2.15
N LYS A 93 -26.71 -15.84 2.02
CA LYS A 93 -25.35 -15.67 2.55
C LYS A 93 -25.33 -14.78 3.78
N CYS A 94 -24.70 -15.23 4.85
CA CYS A 94 -24.58 -14.45 6.08
C CYS A 94 -23.18 -14.44 6.70
N GLY A 95 -22.84 -13.35 7.42
CA GLY A 95 -21.60 -13.24 8.17
C GLY A 95 -20.34 -13.44 7.31
N PHE A 96 -19.54 -14.46 7.63
CA PHE A 96 -18.27 -14.72 6.93
C PHE A 96 -18.47 -15.14 5.47
N GLU A 97 -19.61 -15.73 5.11
CA GLU A 97 -19.89 -16.20 3.74
C GLU A 97 -19.92 -15.04 2.72
N LEU A 98 -20.19 -13.81 3.19
CA LEU A 98 -20.11 -12.60 2.38
C LEU A 98 -18.66 -12.21 2.04
N LEU A 99 -17.71 -12.55 2.92
CA LEU A 99 -16.32 -12.11 2.84
C LEU A 99 -15.40 -13.20 2.28
N GLU A 100 -15.73 -14.47 2.49
CA GLU A 100 -14.81 -15.57 2.29
C GLU A 100 -14.35 -15.74 0.84
N GLY A 101 -15.24 -15.48 -0.13
CA GLY A 101 -14.92 -15.55 -1.56
C GLY A 101 -13.99 -14.41 -1.98
N GLY A 102 -14.23 -13.19 -1.48
CA GLY A 102 -13.37 -12.03 -1.71
C GLY A 102 -11.98 -12.21 -1.09
N LEU A 103 -11.93 -12.76 0.13
CA LEU A 103 -10.69 -13.08 0.83
C LEU A 103 -9.85 -14.11 0.07
N GLU A 104 -10.44 -15.24 -0.31
CA GLU A 104 -9.73 -16.30 -1.04
C GLU A 104 -9.23 -15.80 -2.39
N LYS A 105 -10.08 -15.08 -3.14
CA LYS A 105 -9.72 -14.52 -4.44
C LYS A 105 -8.57 -13.52 -4.32
N THR A 106 -8.61 -12.65 -3.31
CA THR A 106 -7.57 -11.65 -3.06
C THR A 106 -6.24 -12.31 -2.72
N TYR A 107 -6.26 -13.27 -1.79
CA TYR A 107 -5.05 -14.00 -1.39
C TYR A 107 -4.46 -14.81 -2.56
N ARG A 108 -5.30 -15.52 -3.33
CA ARG A 108 -4.88 -16.26 -4.53
C ARG A 108 -4.21 -15.35 -5.56
N ARG A 109 -4.79 -14.17 -5.80
CA ARG A 109 -4.22 -13.17 -6.72
C ARG A 109 -2.90 -12.61 -6.21
N GLY A 110 -2.76 -12.37 -4.91
CA GLY A 110 -1.48 -11.98 -4.31
C GLY A 110 -0.40 -13.02 -4.49
N ARG A 111 -0.71 -14.30 -4.21
CA ARG A 111 0.20 -15.42 -4.45
C ARG A 111 0.61 -15.56 -5.93
N LYS A 112 -0.35 -15.40 -6.85
CA LYS A 112 -0.07 -15.44 -8.30
C LYS A 112 0.80 -14.26 -8.74
N ALA A 113 0.49 -13.05 -8.28
CA ALA A 113 1.27 -11.85 -8.61
C ALA A 113 2.70 -11.94 -8.08
N MET A 114 2.89 -12.49 -6.88
CA MET A 114 4.22 -12.80 -6.35
C MET A 114 4.99 -13.75 -7.26
N ALA A 115 4.39 -14.89 -7.64
CA ALA A 115 5.04 -15.86 -8.52
C ALA A 115 5.45 -15.21 -9.85
N ILE A 116 4.53 -14.46 -10.48
CA ILE A 116 4.80 -13.74 -11.73
C ILE A 116 5.94 -12.72 -11.57
N ALA A 117 5.99 -11.98 -10.45
CA ALA A 117 7.06 -11.02 -10.20
C ALA A 117 8.42 -11.70 -9.98
N GLY A 118 8.43 -12.93 -9.44
CA GLY A 118 9.64 -13.75 -9.33
C GLY A 118 10.10 -14.32 -10.66
N ASP A 119 9.18 -14.84 -11.48
CA ASP A 119 9.48 -15.48 -12.76
C ASP A 119 9.79 -14.46 -13.87
N ASN A 120 9.15 -13.30 -13.84
CA ASN A 120 9.33 -12.20 -14.79
C ASN A 120 9.47 -10.86 -14.04
N PRO A 121 10.66 -10.56 -13.49
CA PRO A 121 10.91 -9.33 -12.75
C PRO A 121 10.74 -8.08 -13.62
N GLY A 122 9.85 -7.17 -13.21
CA GLY A 122 9.63 -5.90 -13.91
C GLY A 122 8.74 -4.94 -13.13
N VAL A 123 8.80 -3.65 -13.46
CA VAL A 123 8.06 -2.59 -12.73
C VAL A 123 6.57 -2.92 -12.61
N GLU A 124 5.94 -3.34 -13.71
CA GLU A 124 4.51 -3.68 -13.72
C GLU A 124 4.17 -4.94 -12.93
N THR A 125 5.05 -5.96 -12.92
CA THR A 125 4.79 -7.21 -12.19
C THR A 125 4.93 -7.00 -10.68
N PHE A 126 5.93 -6.24 -10.24
CA PHE A 126 6.07 -5.82 -8.83
C PHE A 126 4.97 -4.85 -8.40
N HIS A 127 4.56 -3.92 -9.27
CA HIS A 127 3.44 -3.01 -9.01
C HIS A 127 2.12 -3.78 -8.86
N GLU A 128 1.86 -4.78 -9.71
CA GLU A 128 0.69 -5.66 -9.55
C GLU A 128 0.75 -6.42 -8.23
N TRP A 129 1.91 -6.94 -7.85
CA TRP A 129 2.08 -7.61 -6.55
C TRP A 129 1.78 -6.67 -5.37
N ARG A 130 2.28 -5.44 -5.42
CA ARG A 130 2.02 -4.39 -4.43
C ARG A 130 0.52 -4.11 -4.26
N LYS A 131 -0.20 -3.95 -5.38
CA LYS A 131 -1.66 -3.75 -5.38
C LYS A 131 -2.36 -4.88 -4.64
N ARG A 132 -1.95 -6.13 -4.86
CA ARG A 132 -2.54 -7.30 -4.17
C ARG A 132 -2.20 -7.35 -2.68
N ALA A 133 -0.96 -7.03 -2.29
CA ALA A 133 -0.57 -6.93 -0.89
C ALA A 133 -1.44 -5.89 -0.14
N LYS A 134 -1.68 -4.71 -0.74
CA LYS A 134 -2.60 -3.70 -0.19
C LYS A 134 -4.02 -4.24 0.01
N TYR A 135 -4.57 -4.96 -0.97
CA TYR A 135 -5.92 -5.54 -0.85
C TYR A 135 -6.01 -6.60 0.25
N LEU A 136 -4.99 -7.45 0.41
CA LEU A 136 -4.93 -8.42 1.50
C LEU A 136 -4.87 -7.71 2.86
N ARG A 137 -4.06 -6.65 2.99
CA ARG A 137 -3.98 -5.82 4.20
C ARG A 137 -5.35 -5.25 4.59
N TYR A 138 -6.16 -4.81 3.63
CA TYR A 138 -7.51 -4.29 3.91
C TYR A 138 -8.48 -5.38 4.37
N HIS A 139 -8.46 -6.56 3.76
CA HIS A 139 -9.24 -7.69 4.25
C HIS A 139 -8.86 -8.06 5.69
N LEU A 140 -7.55 -8.13 5.99
CA LEU A 140 -7.06 -8.41 7.35
C LEU A 140 -7.42 -7.30 8.35
N ARG A 141 -7.52 -6.04 7.90
CA ARG A 141 -8.01 -4.93 8.73
C ARG A 141 -9.48 -5.13 9.10
N LEU A 142 -10.32 -5.50 8.13
CA LEU A 142 -11.74 -5.76 8.35
C LEU A 142 -11.97 -6.95 9.29
N LEU A 143 -11.22 -8.04 9.07
CA LEU A 143 -11.36 -9.29 9.82
C LEU A 143 -10.63 -9.27 11.17
N ARG A 144 -9.91 -8.18 11.49
CA ARG A 144 -9.12 -8.02 12.72
C ARG A 144 -9.86 -8.44 14.01
N PRO A 145 -11.15 -8.13 14.21
CA PRO A 145 -11.87 -8.54 15.43
C PRO A 145 -11.95 -10.06 15.64
N ALA A 146 -11.85 -10.87 14.58
CA ALA A 146 -11.95 -12.33 14.68
C ALA A 146 -10.81 -12.97 15.50
N TRP A 147 -9.62 -12.35 15.49
CA TRP A 147 -8.53 -12.69 16.41
C TRP A 147 -7.52 -11.54 16.43
N LEU A 148 -7.75 -10.58 17.33
CA LEU A 148 -7.01 -9.31 17.35
C LEU A 148 -5.49 -9.51 17.38
N ARG A 149 -4.97 -10.33 18.31
CA ARG A 149 -3.52 -10.52 18.49
C ARG A 149 -2.84 -11.06 17.24
N LEU A 150 -3.38 -12.14 16.66
CA LEU A 150 -2.80 -12.81 15.50
C LEU A 150 -2.95 -11.95 14.24
N LEU A 151 -4.18 -11.51 13.92
CA LEU A 151 -4.45 -10.80 12.67
C LEU A 151 -3.85 -9.40 12.64
N LYS A 152 -3.67 -8.73 13.79
CA LYS A 152 -2.91 -7.47 13.87
C LYS A 152 -1.46 -7.67 13.44
N ARG A 153 -0.80 -8.75 13.89
CA ARG A 153 0.58 -9.07 13.53
C ARG A 153 0.70 -9.49 12.07
N THR A 154 -0.15 -10.40 11.59
CA THR A 154 -0.18 -10.79 10.17
C THR A 154 -0.40 -9.56 9.26
N ARG A 155 -1.33 -8.67 9.62
CA ARG A 155 -1.55 -7.42 8.87
C ARG A 155 -0.32 -6.53 8.86
N SER A 156 0.46 -6.52 9.95
CA SER A 156 1.71 -5.75 10.04
C SER A 156 2.74 -6.28 9.04
N GLU A 157 2.95 -7.59 8.97
CA GLU A 157 3.84 -8.21 7.99
C GLU A 157 3.41 -7.90 6.55
N VAL A 158 2.10 -7.99 6.25
CA VAL A 158 1.57 -7.63 4.93
C VAL A 158 1.72 -6.13 4.64
N LYS A 159 1.69 -5.28 5.68
CA LYS A 159 2.02 -3.85 5.52
C LYS A 159 3.49 -3.69 5.14
N THR A 160 4.41 -4.31 5.88
CA THR A 160 5.84 -4.28 5.57
C THR A 160 6.12 -4.73 4.15
N LEU A 161 5.49 -5.82 3.68
CA LEU A 161 5.60 -6.25 2.28
C LEU A 161 5.13 -5.14 1.31
N GLY A 162 3.99 -4.53 1.60
CA GLY A 162 3.45 -3.45 0.76
C GLY A 162 4.29 -2.15 0.80
N ASP A 163 5.01 -1.91 1.90
CA ASP A 163 5.96 -0.80 2.04
C ASP A 163 7.21 -1.08 1.19
N LEU A 164 7.85 -2.26 1.32
CA LEU A 164 9.02 -2.65 0.51
C LEU A 164 8.75 -2.56 -1.00
N LEU A 165 7.61 -3.10 -1.44
CA LEU A 165 7.17 -3.01 -2.83
C LEU A 165 6.77 -1.58 -3.24
N GLY A 166 6.38 -0.75 -2.26
CA GLY A 166 6.12 0.67 -2.45
C GLY A 166 7.39 1.45 -2.70
N ASP A 167 8.40 1.26 -1.86
CA ASP A 167 9.68 1.92 -1.99
C ASP A 167 10.36 1.55 -3.32
N ASP A 168 10.24 0.30 -3.78
CA ASP A 168 10.70 -0.14 -5.12
C ASP A 168 9.99 0.60 -6.27
N HIS A 169 8.67 0.78 -6.15
CA HIS A 169 7.89 1.50 -7.14
C HIS A 169 8.22 3.00 -7.12
N ASP A 170 8.42 3.58 -5.94
CA ASP A 170 8.78 4.99 -5.80
C ASP A 170 10.15 5.27 -6.46
N LEU A 171 11.10 4.33 -6.40
CA LEU A 171 12.36 4.39 -7.16
C LEU A 171 12.14 4.37 -8.68
N ALA A 172 11.22 3.55 -9.19
CA ALA A 172 10.92 3.52 -10.62
C ALA A 172 10.29 4.84 -11.11
N VAL A 173 9.39 5.43 -10.31
CA VAL A 173 8.80 6.75 -10.59
C VAL A 173 9.86 7.86 -10.53
N LEU A 174 10.78 7.78 -9.56
CA LEU A 174 11.89 8.71 -9.45
C LEU A 174 12.79 8.66 -10.69
N GLU A 175 13.04 7.47 -11.24
CA GLU A 175 13.86 7.29 -12.43
C GLU A 175 13.22 7.93 -13.66
N GLU A 176 11.92 7.72 -13.86
CA GLU A 176 11.15 8.38 -14.92
C GLU A 176 11.17 9.90 -14.76
N THR A 177 10.98 10.39 -13.53
CA THR A 177 11.01 11.83 -13.21
C THR A 177 12.39 12.43 -13.48
N LEU A 178 13.47 11.71 -13.15
CA LEU A 178 14.83 12.13 -13.44
C LEU A 178 15.06 12.31 -14.94
N VAL A 179 14.62 11.37 -15.77
CA VAL A 179 14.75 11.44 -17.23
C VAL A 179 14.06 12.69 -17.78
N VAL A 180 12.84 12.97 -17.34
CA VAL A 180 12.07 14.14 -17.77
C VAL A 180 12.71 15.45 -17.27
N ALA A 181 13.11 15.51 -16.00
CA ALA A 181 13.63 16.72 -15.38
C ALA A 181 15.04 17.10 -15.86
N THR A 182 15.84 16.13 -16.31
CA THR A 182 17.25 16.35 -16.66
C THR A 182 17.52 16.42 -18.16
N GLY A 183 16.66 15.89 -19.04
CA GLY A 183 16.78 16.05 -20.48
C GLY A 183 18.19 15.78 -21.01
N ASP A 184 18.78 16.74 -21.73
CA ASP A 184 20.16 16.69 -22.26
C ASP A 184 21.18 17.40 -21.35
N SER A 185 20.97 17.30 -20.03
CA SER A 185 21.82 17.88 -18.97
C SER A 185 23.31 17.58 -19.17
N ALA A 186 24.16 18.56 -18.83
CA ALA A 186 25.62 18.44 -18.82
C ALA A 186 26.17 17.50 -17.74
N ASP A 187 25.33 17.03 -16.80
CA ASP A 187 25.70 16.22 -15.63
C ASP A 187 25.37 14.71 -15.81
N LYS A 188 25.54 14.17 -17.04
CA LYS A 188 25.20 12.77 -17.38
C LYS A 188 25.83 11.73 -16.46
N GLU A 189 27.11 11.90 -16.08
CA GLU A 189 27.79 10.99 -15.17
C GLU A 189 27.12 10.88 -13.78
N ARG A 190 26.62 12.01 -13.24
CA ARG A 190 25.97 12.03 -11.93
C ARG A 190 24.59 11.37 -11.99
N ILE A 191 23.88 11.55 -13.08
CA ILE A 191 22.57 10.92 -13.33
C ILE A 191 22.73 9.40 -13.44
N GLU A 192 23.74 8.94 -14.17
CA GLU A 192 24.02 7.50 -14.30
C GLU A 192 24.48 6.87 -12.98
N LEU A 193 25.28 7.58 -12.18
CA LEU A 193 25.61 7.15 -10.82
C LEU A 193 24.34 6.99 -9.96
N LEU A 194 23.44 7.98 -10.00
CA LEU A 194 22.18 7.94 -9.25
C LEU A 194 21.30 6.77 -9.67
N LYS A 195 21.13 6.54 -10.99
CA LYS A 195 20.40 5.37 -11.51
C LYS A 195 21.00 4.06 -11.03
N GLY A 196 22.33 3.93 -11.05
CA GLY A 196 23.03 2.74 -10.54
C GLY A 196 22.71 2.46 -9.07
N LEU A 197 22.75 3.49 -8.23
CA LEU A 197 22.41 3.39 -6.81
C LEU A 197 20.93 3.04 -6.57
N MET A 198 20.01 3.64 -7.34
CA MET A 198 18.58 3.32 -7.31
C MET A 198 18.33 1.86 -7.69
N HIS A 199 19.00 1.37 -8.74
CA HIS A 199 18.92 -0.01 -9.17
C HIS A 199 19.40 -0.98 -8.08
N GLN A 200 20.54 -0.70 -7.45
CA GLN A 200 21.07 -1.52 -6.35
C GLN A 200 20.08 -1.58 -5.17
N ARG A 201 19.46 -0.46 -4.82
CA ARG A 201 18.44 -0.44 -3.77
C ARG A 201 17.19 -1.22 -4.15
N SER A 202 16.72 -1.07 -5.38
CA SER A 202 15.59 -1.81 -5.93
C SER A 202 15.80 -3.33 -5.85
N VAL A 203 16.99 -3.83 -6.21
CA VAL A 203 17.34 -5.26 -6.07
C VAL A 203 17.22 -5.73 -4.62
N THR A 204 17.71 -4.94 -3.67
CA THR A 204 17.66 -5.26 -2.23
C THR A 204 16.21 -5.31 -1.71
N LEU A 205 15.41 -4.28 -2.02
CA LEU A 205 13.99 -4.19 -1.63
C LEU A 205 13.18 -5.37 -2.20
N ARG A 206 13.43 -5.74 -3.46
CA ARG A 206 12.77 -6.89 -4.12
C ARG A 206 13.16 -8.22 -3.47
N ALA A 207 14.42 -8.39 -3.07
CA ALA A 207 14.87 -9.58 -2.36
C ALA A 207 14.23 -9.71 -0.98
N GLU A 208 14.16 -8.62 -0.21
CA GLU A 208 13.46 -8.60 1.09
C GLU A 208 11.96 -8.90 0.93
N ALA A 209 11.32 -8.25 -0.04
CA ALA A 209 9.91 -8.47 -0.38
C ALA A 209 9.65 -9.92 -0.77
N TRP A 210 10.55 -10.54 -1.55
CA TRP A 210 10.46 -11.95 -1.94
C TRP A 210 10.37 -12.88 -0.73
N TRP A 211 11.32 -12.80 0.20
CA TRP A 211 11.34 -13.68 1.37
C TRP A 211 10.15 -13.46 2.30
N LEU A 212 9.76 -12.21 2.51
CA LEU A 212 8.57 -11.89 3.30
C LEU A 212 7.28 -12.38 2.61
N GLY A 213 7.22 -12.22 1.29
CA GLY A 213 6.19 -12.77 0.42
C GLY A 213 6.01 -14.27 0.58
N GLN A 214 7.11 -15.03 0.57
CA GLN A 214 7.07 -16.49 0.71
C GLN A 214 6.40 -16.89 2.03
N ARG A 215 6.69 -16.17 3.12
CA ARG A 215 6.07 -16.41 4.43
C ARG A 215 4.59 -16.03 4.44
N ILE A 216 4.23 -14.88 3.86
CA ILE A 216 2.85 -14.39 3.81
C ILE A 216 1.95 -15.28 2.95
N TYR A 217 2.46 -15.78 1.82
CA TYR A 217 1.71 -16.55 0.83
C TYR A 217 1.95 -18.07 0.91
N ALA A 218 2.52 -18.56 2.00
CA ALA A 218 2.88 -19.97 2.20
C ALA A 218 1.68 -20.92 2.14
N GLU A 219 0.52 -20.50 2.65
CA GLU A 219 -0.69 -21.32 2.65
C GLU A 219 -1.34 -21.39 1.27
N GLN A 220 -1.99 -22.51 0.95
CA GLN A 220 -2.90 -22.57 -0.18
C GLN A 220 -4.13 -21.68 0.07
N PRO A 221 -4.71 -21.01 -0.96
CA PRO A 221 -5.79 -20.04 -0.77
C PRO A 221 -7.00 -20.58 0.02
N LYS A 222 -7.42 -21.82 -0.27
CA LYS A 222 -8.54 -22.48 0.41
C LYS A 222 -8.22 -22.76 1.89
N ALA A 223 -6.97 -23.09 2.21
CA ALA A 223 -6.53 -23.32 3.59
C ALA A 223 -6.53 -22.01 4.38
N PHE A 224 -5.98 -20.95 3.80
CA PHE A 224 -6.00 -19.60 4.37
C PHE A 224 -7.42 -19.13 4.66
N ARG A 225 -8.34 -19.24 3.68
CA ARG A 225 -9.77 -18.92 3.86
C ARG A 225 -10.39 -19.71 5.01
N LYS A 226 -10.21 -21.03 5.05
CA LYS A 226 -10.76 -21.91 6.10
C LYS A 226 -10.26 -21.51 7.49
N ARG A 227 -8.95 -21.23 7.63
CA ARG A 227 -8.34 -20.82 8.90
C ARG A 227 -8.94 -19.52 9.42
N ILE A 228 -9.06 -18.51 8.56
CA ILE A 228 -9.68 -17.22 8.94
C ILE A 228 -11.18 -17.41 9.28
N GLY A 229 -11.88 -18.26 8.54
CA GLY A 229 -13.28 -18.59 8.84
C GLY A 229 -13.48 -19.25 10.21
N ARG A 230 -12.55 -20.10 10.65
CA ARG A 230 -12.57 -20.66 12.00
C ARG A 230 -12.44 -19.59 13.07
N TYR A 231 -11.52 -18.64 12.89
CA TYR A 231 -11.36 -17.51 13.82
C TYR A 231 -12.64 -16.68 13.91
N TRP A 232 -13.28 -16.42 12.77
CA TRP A 232 -14.54 -15.70 12.71
C TRP A 232 -15.64 -16.41 13.50
N ILE A 233 -15.84 -17.71 13.27
CA ILE A 233 -16.89 -18.50 13.93
C ILE A 233 -16.68 -18.46 15.46
N THR A 234 -15.46 -18.72 15.91
CA THR A 234 -15.12 -18.68 17.35
C THR A 234 -15.37 -17.31 17.97
N ALA A 235 -14.93 -16.23 17.33
CA ALA A 235 -15.15 -14.88 17.84
C ALA A 235 -16.64 -14.49 17.88
N ARG A 236 -17.42 -14.89 16.86
CA ARG A 236 -18.87 -14.68 16.83
C ARG A 236 -19.55 -15.41 17.97
N ASP A 237 -19.21 -16.68 18.20
CA ASP A 237 -19.82 -17.50 19.23
C ASP A 237 -19.44 -16.99 20.63
N GLN A 238 -18.19 -16.55 20.82
CA GLN A 238 -17.75 -15.87 22.04
C GLN A 238 -18.53 -14.56 22.28
N HIS A 239 -18.71 -13.74 21.25
CA HIS A 239 -19.49 -12.50 21.36
C HIS A 239 -20.94 -12.79 21.77
N ARG A 240 -21.59 -13.77 21.14
CA ARG A 240 -22.97 -14.19 21.46
C ARG A 240 -23.11 -14.70 22.89
N ALA A 241 -22.14 -15.48 23.38
CA ALA A 241 -22.14 -15.97 24.76
C ALA A 241 -22.04 -14.80 25.76
N ALA A 242 -21.15 -13.82 25.49
CA ALA A 242 -21.01 -12.63 26.32
C ALA A 242 -22.27 -11.75 26.33
N THR A 243 -22.98 -11.63 25.21
CA THR A 243 -24.23 -10.83 25.16
C THR A 243 -25.38 -11.49 25.92
N ARG A 244 -25.46 -12.83 25.91
CA ARG A 244 -26.51 -13.56 26.64
C ARG A 244 -26.29 -13.57 28.16
N GLY A 245 -25.03 -13.61 28.61
CA GLY A 245 -24.69 -13.59 30.04
C GLY A 245 -24.76 -12.21 30.70
N SER A 246 -24.96 -11.13 29.93
CA SER A 246 -25.04 -9.76 30.44
C SER A 246 -26.49 -9.23 30.58
N SER A 247 -27.49 -10.07 30.27
CA SER A 247 -28.93 -9.77 30.36
C SER A 247 -29.64 -10.48 31.52
N THR A 248 -28.87 -10.97 32.49
CA THR A 248 -29.31 -11.53 33.79
C THR A 248 -28.62 -10.76 34.90
#